data_AF-A0A9E4IMM9-F1
#
_entry.id   AF-A0A9E4IMM9-F1
#
_cell.length_a   1.000
_cell.length_b   1.000
_cell.length_c   1.000
_cell.angle_alpha   90.00
_cell.angle_beta   90.00
_cell.angle_gamma   90.00
#
_symmetry.space_group_name_H-M   'P 1'
#
loop_
_entity.id
_entity.type
_entity.pdbx_description
1 polymer ?
#
loop_
_entity_poly.entity_id
_entity_poly.type
_entity_poly.pdbx_seq_one_letter_code
_entity_poly.pdbx_strand_id
1 'polypeptide(L)'
;MFGPIGVWEMVIILVIALIVFGPRKLPELGRSLGKSLGEFKRASNELRNTLDEEIRIEERRTPKAPPAKSAPPSAPAPGAAQDAPEPDASGSSAPAASPEPATVAAPTPEPHPTEPGAGA
;
A
#
# COMPACT_ATOMS: atom_id res chain seq x y z
N MET A 1 8.28 14.72 1.12
CA MET A 1 9.17 14.22 2.21
C MET A 1 8.41 13.26 3.13
N PHE A 2 7.74 12.26 2.57
CA PHE A 2 7.21 11.10 3.30
C PHE A 2 7.23 9.95 2.31
N GLY A 3 8.28 9.12 2.37
CA GLY A 3 8.29 7.85 1.66
C GLY A 3 7.16 6.97 2.19
N PRO A 4 6.66 6.00 1.40
CA PRO A 4 5.65 5.07 1.88
C PRO A 4 6.18 4.47 3.17
N ILE A 5 5.44 4.72 4.27
CA ILE A 5 5.74 4.22 5.61
C ILE A 5 6.17 2.77 5.44
N GLY A 6 7.45 2.52 5.64
CA GLY A 6 8.04 1.24 5.33
C GLY A 6 7.50 0.19 6.28
N VAL A 7 7.73 -1.08 5.90
CA VAL A 7 7.47 -2.22 6.79
C VAL A 7 8.20 -2.00 8.13
N TRP A 8 9.36 -1.35 8.13
CA TRP A 8 10.13 -1.06 9.34
C TRP A 8 9.41 -0.12 10.31
N GLU A 9 8.83 0.97 9.82
CA GLU A 9 8.07 1.92 10.64
C GLU A 9 6.81 1.28 11.21
N MET A 10 6.11 0.45 10.42
CA MET A 10 4.96 -0.34 10.91
C MET A 10 5.36 -1.32 12.02
N VAL A 11 6.52 -1.97 11.91
CA VAL A 11 7.04 -2.87 12.94
C VAL A 11 7.36 -2.09 14.23
N ILE A 12 7.99 -0.93 14.15
CA ILE A 12 8.29 -0.10 15.33
C ILE A 12 7.01 0.30 16.07
N ILE A 13 6.01 0.79 15.33
CA ILE A 13 4.70 1.16 15.90
C ILE A 13 4.02 -0.06 16.52
N LEU A 14 4.10 -1.23 15.86
CA LEU A 14 3.56 -2.48 16.37
C LEU A 14 4.25 -2.87 17.69
N VAL A 15 5.57 -2.76 17.81
CA VAL A 15 6.29 -3.06 19.06
C VAL A 15 5.83 -2.14 20.20
N ILE A 16 5.67 -0.84 19.95
CA ILE A 16 5.18 0.11 20.96
C ILE A 16 3.74 -0.27 21.38
N ALA A 17 2.86 -0.56 20.42
CA ALA A 17 1.51 -1.01 20.70
C ALA A 17 1.50 -2.34 21.49
N LEU A 18 2.41 -3.25 21.17
CA LEU A 18 2.60 -4.53 21.87
C LEU A 18 3.09 -4.36 23.30
N ILE A 19 3.85 -3.31 23.61
CA ILE A 19 4.25 -3.01 24.99
C ILE A 19 3.05 -2.47 25.78
N VAL A 20 2.26 -1.59 25.18
CA VAL A 20 1.08 -0.99 25.84
C VAL A 20 -0.05 -2.01 26.03
N PHE A 21 -0.39 -2.75 24.98
CA PHE A 21 -1.49 -3.72 25.00
C PHE A 21 -1.05 -5.13 25.41
N GLY A 22 0.20 -5.51 25.15
CA GLY A 22 0.74 -6.85 25.39
C GLY A 22 0.65 -7.78 24.16
N PRO A 23 1.66 -8.63 23.90
CA PRO A 23 1.67 -9.56 22.75
C PRO A 23 0.66 -10.69 22.82
N ARG A 24 0.07 -10.93 24.00
CA ARG A 24 -1.01 -11.90 24.14
C ARG A 24 -2.38 -11.30 23.80
N LYS A 25 -2.58 -9.98 23.97
CA LYS A 25 -3.88 -9.34 23.77
C LYS A 25 -4.25 -9.12 22.31
N LEU A 26 -3.29 -8.74 21.45
CA LEU A 26 -3.56 -8.59 20.01
C LEU A 26 -4.12 -9.87 19.35
N PRO A 27 -3.51 -11.06 19.51
CA PRO A 27 -4.06 -12.28 18.91
C PRO A 27 -5.36 -12.73 19.58
N GLU A 28 -5.58 -12.40 20.85
CA GLU A 28 -6.85 -12.68 21.54
C GLU A 28 -8.00 -11.82 21.01
N LEU A 29 -7.78 -10.52 20.83
CA LEU A 29 -8.70 -9.59 20.17
C LEU A 29 -8.93 -9.95 18.70
N GLY A 30 -7.86 -10.33 17.98
CA GLY A 30 -7.96 -10.78 16.59
C GLY A 30 -8.79 -12.07 16.45
N ARG A 31 -8.69 -12.99 17.40
CA ARG A 31 -9.52 -14.21 17.42
C ARG A 31 -10.99 -13.91 17.68
N SER A 32 -11.31 -13.01 18.61
CA SER A 32 -12.71 -12.65 18.89
C SER A 32 -13.34 -11.87 17.73
N LEU A 33 -12.65 -10.87 17.21
CA LEU A 33 -13.08 -10.10 16.02
C LEU A 33 -13.13 -10.96 14.76
N GLY A 34 -12.19 -11.90 14.61
CA GLY A 34 -12.17 -12.83 13.47
C GLY A 34 -13.35 -13.79 13.50
N LYS A 35 -13.77 -14.25 14.68
CA LYS A 35 -14.97 -15.07 14.84
C LYS A 35 -16.23 -14.28 14.49
N SER A 36 -16.39 -13.08 15.04
CA SER A 36 -17.57 -12.24 14.74
C SER A 36 -17.65 -11.84 13.27
N LEU A 37 -16.52 -11.45 12.66
CA LEU A 37 -16.47 -11.13 11.23
C LEU A 37 -16.70 -12.36 10.35
N GLY A 38 -16.22 -13.54 10.78
CA GLY A 38 -16.46 -14.81 10.09
C GLY A 38 -17.94 -15.20 10.10
N GLU A 39 -18.60 -15.09 11.25
CA GLU A 39 -20.04 -15.32 11.40
C GLU A 39 -20.86 -14.29 10.60
N PHE A 40 -20.49 -13.01 10.69
CA PHE A 40 -21.11 -11.94 9.90
C PHE A 40 -20.97 -12.18 8.39
N LYS A 41 -19.78 -12.61 7.93
CA LYS A 41 -19.54 -12.93 6.51
C LYS A 41 -20.37 -14.11 6.06
N ARG A 42 -20.51 -15.16 6.88
CA ARG A 42 -21.36 -16.32 6.58
C ARG A 42 -22.83 -15.92 6.47
N ALA A 43 -23.35 -15.20 7.44
CA ALA A 43 -24.72 -14.67 7.41
C ALA A 43 -24.94 -13.79 6.18
N SER A 44 -24.01 -12.88 5.89
CA SER A 44 -24.07 -12.03 4.69
C SER A 44 -24.09 -12.84 3.39
N ASN A 45 -23.34 -13.94 3.33
CA ASN A 45 -23.30 -14.80 2.15
C ASN A 45 -24.61 -15.60 1.98
N GLU A 46 -25.20 -16.05 3.07
CA GLU A 46 -26.49 -16.75 3.07
C GLU A 46 -27.63 -15.84 2.63
N LEU A 47 -27.63 -14.58 3.09
CA LEU A 47 -28.57 -13.55 2.62
C LEU A 47 -28.39 -13.29 1.12
N ARG A 48 -27.16 -13.12 0.64
CA ARG A 48 -26.87 -12.92 -0.80
C ARG A 48 -27.39 -14.09 -1.63
N ASN A 49 -27.06 -15.32 -1.25
CA ASN A 49 -27.52 -16.50 -1.96
C ASN A 49 -29.05 -16.61 -1.98
N THR A 50 -29.72 -16.29 -0.87
CA THR A 50 -31.19 -16.32 -0.81
C THR A 50 -31.81 -15.30 -1.76
N LEU A 51 -31.26 -14.08 -1.81
CA LEU A 51 -31.72 -13.04 -2.72
C LEU A 51 -31.45 -13.40 -4.19
N ASP A 52 -30.27 -13.93 -4.51
CA ASP A 52 -29.93 -14.40 -5.86
C ASP A 52 -30.87 -15.53 -6.32
N GLU A 53 -31.19 -16.48 -5.42
CA GLU A 53 -32.12 -17.58 -5.69
C GLU A 53 -33.54 -17.04 -5.95
N GLU A 54 -34.01 -16.10 -5.12
CA GLU A 54 -35.34 -15.50 -5.23
C GLU A 54 -35.49 -14.66 -6.50
N ILE A 55 -34.47 -13.86 -6.85
CA ILE A 55 -34.40 -13.10 -8.12
C ILE A 55 -34.45 -14.04 -9.32
N ARG A 56 -33.71 -15.15 -9.27
CA ARG A 56 -33.68 -16.14 -10.35
C ARG A 56 -35.01 -16.88 -10.52
N ILE A 57 -35.74 -17.11 -9.44
CA ILE A 57 -37.08 -17.72 -9.47
C ILE A 57 -38.09 -16.71 -10.04
N GLU A 58 -38.01 -15.44 -9.67
CA GLU A 58 -38.89 -14.38 -10.16
C GLU A 58 -38.68 -14.10 -11.66
N GLU A 59 -37.42 -14.12 -12.12
CA GLU A 59 -37.05 -13.99 -13.54
C GLU A 59 -37.56 -15.17 -14.38
N ARG A 60 -37.72 -16.36 -13.80
CA ARG A 60 -38.37 -17.50 -14.47
C ARG A 60 -39.89 -17.42 -14.48
N ARG A 61 -40.51 -16.72 -13.51
CA ARG A 61 -41.97 -16.55 -13.42
C ARG A 61 -42.49 -15.39 -14.26
N THR A 62 -41.69 -14.36 -14.48
CA THR A 62 -42.01 -13.26 -15.40
C THR A 62 -41.07 -13.30 -16.61
N PRO A 63 -41.49 -13.79 -17.78
CA PRO A 63 -40.65 -13.75 -18.97
C PRO A 63 -40.53 -12.31 -19.46
N LYS A 64 -39.58 -11.55 -18.91
CA LYS A 64 -39.08 -10.32 -19.53
C LYS A 64 -38.20 -10.76 -20.71
N ALA A 65 -38.55 -10.25 -21.89
CA ALA A 65 -37.87 -10.50 -23.15
C ALA A 65 -36.33 -10.49 -23.06
N PRO A 66 -35.63 -11.30 -23.88
CA PRO A 66 -34.17 -11.36 -23.88
C PRO A 66 -33.56 -9.97 -24.12
N PRO A 67 -32.39 -9.65 -23.52
CA PRO A 67 -31.64 -8.47 -23.89
C PRO A 67 -31.14 -8.64 -25.34
N ALA A 68 -31.95 -8.18 -26.29
CA ALA A 68 -31.45 -7.80 -27.59
C ALA A 68 -30.46 -6.65 -27.35
N LYS A 69 -29.16 -6.98 -27.37
CA LYS A 69 -28.04 -6.21 -27.95
C LYS A 69 -26.76 -6.41 -27.14
N SER A 70 -25.95 -7.33 -27.62
CA SER A 70 -24.49 -7.17 -27.72
C SER A 70 -24.01 -8.22 -28.71
N ALA A 71 -24.19 -7.93 -29.99
CA ALA A 71 -23.34 -8.54 -31.01
C ALA A 71 -21.89 -8.19 -30.63
N PRO A 72 -20.99 -9.17 -30.42
CA PRO A 72 -19.58 -8.84 -30.41
C PRO A 72 -19.24 -8.26 -31.80
N PRO A 73 -18.61 -7.08 -31.88
CA PRO A 73 -18.06 -6.61 -33.14
C PRO A 73 -17.09 -7.66 -33.65
N SER A 74 -17.19 -7.99 -34.93
CA SER A 74 -16.21 -8.78 -35.66
C SER A 74 -14.81 -8.29 -35.31
N ALA A 75 -14.09 -9.07 -34.51
CA ALA A 75 -12.66 -8.85 -34.29
C ALA A 75 -11.94 -9.18 -35.61
N PRO A 76 -11.17 -8.24 -36.18
CA PRO A 76 -10.26 -8.54 -37.26
C PRO A 76 -9.25 -9.61 -36.80
N ALA A 77 -8.92 -10.51 -37.71
CA ALA A 77 -7.95 -11.58 -37.53
C ALA A 77 -6.66 -11.11 -36.81
N PRO A 78 -6.07 -11.94 -35.94
CA PRO A 78 -4.70 -11.72 -35.48
C PRO A 78 -3.76 -11.92 -36.68
N GLY A 79 -3.48 -10.83 -37.36
CA GLY A 79 -2.33 -10.71 -38.23
C GLY A 79 -1.08 -10.95 -37.42
N ALA A 80 -0.36 -11.98 -37.82
CA ALA A 80 1.01 -12.25 -37.42
C ALA A 80 1.91 -11.02 -37.61
N ALA A 81 3.03 -11.05 -36.89
CA ALA A 81 4.21 -10.18 -37.00
C ALA A 81 4.15 -8.86 -36.20
N GLN A 82 4.50 -8.95 -34.92
CA GLN A 82 5.46 -8.01 -34.35
C GLN A 82 6.63 -8.82 -33.79
N ASP A 83 7.54 -9.05 -34.71
CA ASP A 83 8.94 -9.39 -34.53
C ASP A 83 9.67 -8.21 -33.85
N ALA A 84 10.79 -8.53 -33.19
CA ALA A 84 11.82 -7.66 -32.60
C ALA A 84 11.62 -7.15 -31.15
N PRO A 85 12.33 -7.76 -30.17
CA PRO A 85 12.69 -7.14 -28.90
C PRO A 85 14.04 -6.42 -29.04
N GLU A 86 14.07 -5.09 -28.91
CA GLU A 86 15.29 -4.35 -28.56
C GLU A 86 14.93 -3.31 -27.49
N PRO A 87 15.53 -3.46 -26.30
CA PRO A 87 16.49 -2.43 -25.94
C PRO A 87 17.81 -3.05 -25.49
N ASP A 88 18.86 -2.75 -26.25
CA ASP A 88 20.24 -3.00 -25.91
C ASP A 88 20.58 -2.52 -24.50
N ALA A 89 21.08 -3.46 -23.71
CA ALA A 89 21.99 -3.18 -22.64
C ALA A 89 23.28 -2.59 -23.23
N SER A 90 23.48 -1.29 -23.08
CA SER A 90 24.82 -0.70 -23.20
C SER A 90 25.30 -0.31 -21.81
N GLY A 91 25.96 -1.28 -21.16
CA GLY A 91 26.94 -0.96 -20.14
C GLY A 91 28.15 -0.32 -20.79
N SER A 92 28.57 0.84 -20.29
CA SER A 92 29.94 1.31 -20.46
C SER A 92 30.41 2.00 -19.19
N SER A 93 31.09 1.19 -18.39
CA SER A 93 32.32 1.47 -17.66
C SER A 93 32.76 2.93 -17.48
N ALA A 94 32.93 3.29 -16.19
CA ALA A 94 33.85 4.30 -15.63
C ALA A 94 35.26 4.29 -16.30
N PRO A 95 36.15 5.32 -16.19
CA PRO A 95 36.44 6.08 -14.95
C PRO A 95 36.86 7.56 -15.12
N ALA A 96 37.06 8.26 -13.99
CA ALA A 96 38.25 9.07 -13.66
C ALA A 96 37.98 10.40 -12.94
N ALA A 97 38.85 10.64 -11.96
CA ALA A 97 39.31 11.92 -11.42
C ALA A 97 38.42 12.67 -10.41
N SER A 98 38.69 12.38 -9.12
CA SER A 98 38.88 13.44 -8.13
C SER A 98 40.02 14.36 -8.57
N PRO A 99 39.96 15.66 -8.23
CA PRO A 99 40.80 16.08 -7.12
C PRO A 99 40.10 17.01 -6.13
N GLU A 100 40.56 16.90 -4.90
CA GLU A 100 40.36 17.81 -3.78
C GLU A 100 40.62 19.28 -4.15
N PRO A 101 40.04 20.23 -3.41
CA PRO A 101 40.89 21.28 -2.87
C PRO A 101 40.91 21.27 -1.35
N ALA A 102 42.15 21.33 -0.86
CA ALA A 102 42.58 21.40 0.52
C ALA A 102 42.08 22.65 1.27
N THR A 103 41.91 22.47 2.57
CA THR A 103 42.43 23.32 3.68
C THR A 103 42.12 24.82 3.66
N VAL A 104 41.51 25.29 4.77
CA VAL A 104 41.93 26.43 5.62
C VAL A 104 40.98 26.37 6.84
N ALA A 105 41.40 25.82 8.00
CA ALA A 105 42.04 26.57 9.09
C ALA A 105 41.31 27.90 9.38
N ALA A 106 40.50 28.04 10.42
CA ALA A 106 40.95 28.44 11.76
C ALA A 106 39.73 28.95 12.57
N PRO A 107 39.86 29.10 13.90
CA PRO A 107 38.75 29.14 14.88
C PRO A 107 38.38 30.57 15.31
N THR A 108 37.18 30.77 15.86
CA THR A 108 36.95 31.79 16.91
C THR A 108 35.69 31.42 17.71
N PRO A 109 35.79 31.21 19.03
CA PRO A 109 34.65 31.20 19.92
C PRO A 109 34.24 32.64 20.26
N GLU A 110 32.96 33.00 20.07
CA GLU A 110 32.39 34.20 20.69
C GLU A 110 32.07 33.90 22.17
N PRO A 111 32.59 34.68 23.13
CA PRO A 111 32.17 34.59 24.52
C PRO A 111 30.92 35.44 24.74
N HIS A 112 29.82 34.81 25.16
CA HIS A 112 28.66 35.53 25.68
C HIS A 112 29.01 36.10 27.07
N PRO A 113 28.93 37.42 27.30
CA PRO A 113 29.07 37.99 28.63
C PRO A 113 27.85 37.64 29.49
N THR A 114 28.15 37.11 30.67
CA THR A 114 27.24 36.95 31.80
C THR A 114 26.88 38.32 32.34
N GLU A 115 25.60 38.64 32.49
CA GLU A 115 25.14 39.81 33.26
C GLU A 115 24.84 39.37 34.71
N PRO A 116 25.47 39.99 35.73
CA PRO A 116 25.11 39.79 37.13
C PRO A 116 24.42 41.03 37.74
N GLY A 117 23.40 40.79 38.57
CA GLY A 117 22.90 41.76 39.56
C GLY A 117 21.70 42.58 39.07
N ALA A 118 20.52 42.48 39.66
CA ALA A 118 20.14 42.91 41.01
C ALA A 118 20.14 44.45 41.17
N GLY A 119 18.96 45.02 41.43
CA GLY A 119 18.85 46.29 42.14
C GLY A 119 17.70 47.20 41.73
N ALA A 120 16.79 47.40 42.69
CA ALA A 120 15.78 48.47 42.83
C ALA A 120 14.48 48.37 42.02
#